data_AF-A0A1Q7YMD0-F1
#
_entry.id   AF-A0A1Q7YMD0-F1
#
_cell.length_a   1.000
_cell.length_b   1.000
_cell.length_c   1.000
_cell.angle_alpha   90.00
_cell.angle_beta   90.00
_cell.angle_gamma   90.00
#
_symmetry.space_group_name_H-M   'P 1'
#
loop_
_entity.id
_entity.type
_entity.pdbx_description
1 polymer ?
#
loop_
_entity_poly.entity_id
_entity_poly.type
_entity_poly.pdbx_seq_one_letter_code
_entity_poly.pdbx_strand_id
1 'polypeptide(L)'
;MLYWSYRRARPIWLASLGLGALLFFVGRTESNPAMGFALLLVGGILVLTGFVGFVAFEAVIWRARVAFGALSAAGPAAVGPVMNPVRSCWHCGQTIPAGSISCPSCGVKLG
;
A
#
# COMPACT_ATOMS: atom_id res chain seq x y z
N MET A 1 -2.40 0.30 -9.35
CA MET A 1 -1.82 1.64 -9.60
C MET A 1 -0.83 2.09 -8.51
N LEU A 2 -1.15 1.95 -7.21
CA LEU A 2 -0.24 2.31 -6.10
C LEU A 2 1.16 1.68 -6.20
N TYR A 3 1.28 0.38 -6.54
CA TYR A 3 2.58 -0.31 -6.66
C TYR A 3 3.57 0.39 -7.62
N TRP A 4 3.08 0.99 -8.70
CA TRP A 4 3.91 1.67 -9.70
C TRP A 4 4.42 3.03 -9.22
N SER A 5 3.59 3.81 -8.52
CA SER A 5 4.04 5.04 -7.83
C SER A 5 5.02 4.73 -6.69
N TYR A 6 4.83 3.61 -5.99
CA TYR A 6 5.67 3.21 -4.86
C TYR A 6 7.08 2.76 -5.27
N ARG A 7 7.25 2.15 -6.46
CA ARG A 7 8.58 1.76 -6.97
C ARG A 7 9.48 2.96 -7.30
N ARG A 8 8.88 4.12 -7.62
CA ARG A 8 9.60 5.37 -7.92
C ARG A 8 10.04 6.16 -6.68
N ALA A 9 9.39 5.97 -5.53
CA ALA A 9 9.71 6.72 -4.32
C ALA A 9 10.96 6.20 -3.58
N ARG A 10 11.25 4.89 -3.67
CA ARG A 10 12.41 4.26 -3.04
C ARG A 10 13.77 4.88 -3.42
N PRO A 11 14.07 5.18 -4.70
CA PRO A 11 15.34 5.81 -5.07
C PRO A 11 15.48 7.25 -4.53
N ILE A 12 14.37 7.96 -4.29
CA ILE A 12 14.40 9.33 -3.76
C ILE A 12 14.97 9.33 -2.34
N TRP A 13 14.49 8.44 -1.47
CA TRP A 13 14.97 8.35 -0.09
C TRP A 13 16.43 7.87 0.00
N LEU A 14 16.84 6.94 -0.86
CA LEU A 14 18.23 6.50 -0.96
C LEU A 14 19.15 7.60 -1.48
N ALA A 15 18.70 8.40 -2.45
CA ALA A 15 19.44 9.55 -2.95
C ALA A 15 19.59 10.63 -1.85
N SER A 16 18.55 10.90 -1.06
CA SER A 16 18.64 11.83 0.09
C SER A 16 19.63 11.35 1.15
N LEU A 17 19.63 10.05 1.47
CA LEU A 17 20.62 9.45 2.36
C LEU A 17 22.05 9.60 1.84
N GLY A 18 22.28 9.27 0.56
CA GLY A 18 23.60 9.35 -0.07
C GLY A 18 24.11 10.79 -0.16
N LEU A 19 23.26 11.72 -0.60
CA LEU A 19 23.59 13.15 -0.67
C LEU A 19 23.88 13.71 0.74
N GLY A 20 23.06 13.35 1.73
CA GLY A 20 23.25 13.79 3.10
C GLY A 20 24.57 13.29 3.69
N ALA A 21 24.93 12.02 3.46
CA ALA A 21 26.21 11.47 3.90
C ALA A 21 27.39 12.19 3.23
N LEU A 22 27.29 12.46 1.93
CA LEU A 22 28.33 13.18 1.19
C LEU A 22 28.52 14.61 1.74
N LEU A 23 27.44 15.36 1.95
CA LEU A 23 27.51 16.70 2.54
C LEU A 23 28.06 16.68 3.97
N PHE A 24 27.74 15.66 4.74
CA PHE A 24 28.29 15.48 6.09
C PHE A 24 29.81 15.26 6.06
N PHE A 25 30.32 14.43 5.13
CA PHE A 25 31.76 14.23 4.96
C PHE A 25 32.47 15.50 4.46
N VAL A 26 31.89 16.21 3.49
CA VAL A 26 32.46 17.48 2.99
C VAL A 26 32.49 18.54 4.08
N GLY A 27 31.43 18.64 4.89
CA GLY A 27 31.38 19.56 6.03
C GLY A 27 32.44 19.31 7.10
N ARG A 28 32.99 18.09 7.20
CA ARG A 28 34.13 17.77 8.08
C ARG A 28 35.48 18.22 7.52
N THR A 29 35.60 18.29 6.19
CA THR A 29 36.85 18.66 5.51
C THR A 29 36.93 20.15 5.17
N GLU A 30 35.85 20.89 5.39
CA GLU A 30 35.76 22.32 5.08
C GLU A 30 36.62 23.16 6.04
N SER A 31 37.49 24.02 5.49
CA SER A 31 38.35 24.91 6.28
C SER A 31 37.61 26.13 6.83
N ASN A 32 36.53 26.55 6.16
CA ASN A 32 35.67 27.63 6.62
C ASN A 32 34.66 27.11 7.65
N PRO A 33 34.73 27.56 8.92
CA PRO A 33 33.92 26.98 10.00
C PRO A 33 32.42 27.24 9.83
N ALA A 34 32.03 28.40 9.29
CA ALA A 34 30.62 28.72 9.04
C ALA A 34 30.00 27.84 7.94
N MET A 35 30.76 27.58 6.87
CA MET A 35 30.31 26.77 5.74
C MET A 35 30.33 25.27 6.09
N GLY A 36 31.35 24.83 6.83
CA GLY A 36 31.42 23.46 7.37
C GLY A 36 30.25 23.14 8.29
N PHE A 37 29.90 24.06 9.20
CA PHE A 37 28.74 23.89 10.08
C PHE A 37 27.42 23.81 9.32
N ALA A 38 27.23 24.66 8.30
CA ALA A 38 26.04 24.62 7.45
C ALA A 38 25.91 23.28 6.71
N LEU A 39 27.01 22.77 6.16
CA LEU A 39 27.03 21.48 5.45
C LEU A 39 26.76 20.29 6.38
N LEU A 40 27.26 20.33 7.62
CA LEU A 40 26.98 19.30 8.63
C LEU A 40 25.51 19.30 9.04
N LEU A 41 24.90 20.48 9.24
CA LEU A 41 23.48 20.60 9.56
C LEU A 41 22.61 20.08 8.41
N VAL A 42 22.84 20.57 7.20
CA VAL A 42 22.05 20.19 6.02
C VAL A 42 22.25 18.70 5.71
N GLY A 43 23.49 18.22 5.75
CA GLY A 43 23.82 16.80 5.57
C GLY A 43 23.16 15.91 6.62
N GLY A 44 23.22 16.29 7.90
CA GLY A 44 22.57 15.57 8.98
C GLY A 44 21.04 15.49 8.84
N ILE A 45 20.39 16.61 8.49
CA ILE A 45 18.94 16.65 8.26
C ILE A 45 18.55 15.76 7.07
N LEU A 46 19.32 15.79 5.97
CA LEU A 46 19.09 14.93 4.80
C LEU A 46 19.26 13.44 5.12
N VAL A 47 20.27 13.08 5.93
CA VAL A 47 20.45 11.69 6.40
C VAL A 47 19.27 11.25 7.26
N LEU A 48 18.85 12.06 8.23
CA LEU A 48 17.74 11.72 9.13
C LEU A 48 16.42 11.59 8.37
N THR A 49 16.08 12.55 7.52
CA THR A 49 14.85 12.50 6.71
C THR A 49 14.88 11.34 5.72
N GLY A 50 16.01 11.11 5.06
CA GLY A 50 16.28 9.95 4.22
C GLY A 50 16.04 8.62 4.94
N PHE A 51 16.59 8.48 6.14
CA PHE A 51 16.48 7.28 6.97
C PHE A 51 15.06 7.03 7.47
N VAL A 52 14.39 8.06 8.01
CA VAL A 52 13.00 7.95 8.48
C VAL A 52 12.06 7.55 7.35
N GLY A 53 12.21 8.17 6.17
CA GLY A 53 11.43 7.81 4.99
C GLY A 53 11.69 6.38 4.53
N PHE A 54 12.95 5.92 4.57
CA PHE A 54 13.31 4.54 4.23
C PHE A 54 12.73 3.51 5.22
N VAL A 55 12.80 3.76 6.52
CA VAL A 55 12.26 2.85 7.56
C VAL A 55 10.73 2.78 7.47
N ALA A 56 10.05 3.92 7.35
CA ALA A 56 8.60 3.96 7.17
C ALA A 56 8.18 3.20 5.89
N PHE A 57 8.97 3.32 4.83
CA PHE A 57 8.75 2.62 3.57
C PHE A 57 8.87 1.10 3.72
N GLU A 58 9.94 0.59 4.33
CA GLU A 58 10.12 -0.86 4.54
C GLU A 58 9.00 -1.43 5.45
N ALA A 59 8.56 -0.69 6.47
CA ALA A 59 7.45 -1.10 7.34
C ALA A 59 6.12 -1.27 6.56
N VAL A 60 5.81 -0.36 5.64
CA VAL A 60 4.61 -0.44 4.79
C VAL A 60 4.71 -1.63 3.84
N ILE A 61 5.87 -1.86 3.21
CA ILE A 61 6.08 -3.02 2.33
C ILE A 61 5.91 -4.33 3.10
N TRP A 62 6.44 -4.40 4.33
CA TRP A 62 6.32 -5.60 5.14
C TRP A 62 4.85 -5.94 5.42
N ARG A 63 4.04 -4.94 5.81
CA ARG A 63 2.59 -5.11 5.99
C ARG A 63 1.88 -5.52 4.70
N ALA A 64 2.26 -4.95 3.56
CA ALA A 64 1.69 -5.33 2.27
C ALA A 64 2.01 -6.79 1.94
N ARG A 65 3.25 -7.25 2.13
CA ARG A 65 3.63 -8.65 1.91
C ARG A 65 2.86 -9.62 2.81
N VAL A 66 2.66 -9.28 4.08
CA VAL A 66 1.84 -10.09 5.00
C VAL A 66 0.40 -10.17 4.53
N ALA A 67 -0.19 -9.05 4.11
CA ALA A 67 -1.56 -9.02 3.58
C ALA A 67 -1.70 -9.85 2.30
N PHE A 68 -0.78 -9.69 1.33
CA PHE A 68 -0.79 -10.51 0.12
C PHE A 68 -0.51 -11.98 0.41
N GLY A 69 0.37 -12.30 1.36
CA GLY A 69 0.62 -13.65 1.84
C GLY A 69 -0.65 -14.30 2.39
N ALA A 70 -1.38 -13.58 3.25
CA ALA A 70 -2.66 -14.03 3.78
C ALA A 70 -3.72 -14.23 2.69
N LEU A 71 -3.83 -13.31 1.72
CA LEU A 71 -4.73 -13.48 0.58
C LEU A 71 -4.34 -14.69 -0.30
N SER A 72 -3.05 -14.90 -0.56
CA SER A 72 -2.58 -16.03 -1.37
C SER A 72 -2.80 -17.38 -0.68
N ALA A 73 -2.70 -17.41 0.65
CA ALA A 73 -2.96 -18.60 1.46
C ALA A 73 -4.46 -18.92 1.56
N ALA A 74 -5.34 -17.91 1.47
CA ALA A 74 -6.78 -18.09 1.50
C ALA A 74 -7.36 -18.73 0.22
N GLY A 75 -6.58 -18.80 -0.86
CA GLY A 75 -7.00 -19.37 -2.15
C GLY A 75 -8.18 -18.61 -2.79
N PRO A 76 -8.61 -18.99 -4.01
CA PRO A 76 -9.73 -18.35 -4.72
C PRO A 76 -11.09 -18.48 -4.00
N ALA A 77 -11.18 -19.24 -2.91
CA ALA A 77 -12.37 -19.37 -2.08
C ALA A 77 -12.67 -18.13 -1.21
N ALA A 78 -11.68 -17.26 -0.97
CA ALA A 78 -11.86 -16.03 -0.18
C ALA A 78 -12.29 -14.81 -1.00
N VAL A 79 -12.34 -14.93 -2.33
CA VAL A 79 -13.11 -13.99 -3.17
C VAL A 79 -14.57 -14.42 -3.02
N GLY A 80 -15.16 -14.06 -1.87
CA GLY A 80 -16.59 -14.26 -1.65
C GLY A 80 -17.35 -13.69 -2.85
N PRO A 81 -18.36 -14.41 -3.37
CA PRO A 81 -19.06 -13.98 -4.56
C PRO A 81 -19.52 -12.54 -4.37
N VAL A 82 -19.24 -11.68 -5.37
CA VAL A 82 -19.92 -10.41 -5.55
C VAL A 82 -21.37 -10.67 -5.19
N MET A 83 -21.86 -10.06 -4.12
CA MET A 83 -23.22 -10.26 -3.64
C MET A 83 -24.15 -9.91 -4.79
N ASN A 84 -24.54 -10.93 -5.56
CA ASN A 84 -25.61 -10.83 -6.51
C ASN A 84 -26.82 -10.44 -5.66
N PRO A 85 -27.53 -9.35 -6.00
CA PRO A 85 -28.60 -8.84 -5.14
C PRO A 85 -29.59 -9.97 -4.91
N VAL A 86 -29.63 -10.47 -3.67
CA VAL A 86 -30.51 -11.56 -3.29
C VAL A 86 -31.92 -10.99 -3.35
N ARG A 87 -32.65 -11.29 -4.43
CA ARG A 87 -34.03 -10.84 -4.59
C ARG A 87 -34.91 -11.75 -3.75
N SER A 88 -35.75 -11.18 -2.89
CA SER A 88 -36.78 -11.95 -2.19
C SER A 88 -37.97 -12.20 -3.10
N CYS A 89 -38.54 -13.40 -3.07
CA CYS A 89 -39.77 -13.71 -3.78
C CYS A 89 -40.94 -12.88 -3.24
N TRP A 90 -41.67 -12.19 -4.10
CA TRP A 90 -42.88 -11.47 -3.67
C TRP A 90 -43.99 -12.42 -3.19
N HIS A 91 -43.99 -13.68 -3.65
CA HIS A 91 -45.04 -14.64 -3.32
C HIS A 91 -44.76 -15.45 -2.05
N CYS A 92 -43.54 -15.95 -1.86
CA CYS A 92 -43.19 -16.83 -0.72
C CYS A 92 -42.13 -16.26 0.22
N GLY A 93 -41.60 -15.06 -0.05
CA GLY A 93 -40.59 -14.39 0.78
C GLY A 93 -39.20 -15.04 0.75
N GLN A 94 -39.02 -16.19 0.08
CA GLN A 94 -37.74 -16.89 0.02
C GLN A 94 -36.70 -16.10 -0.79
N THR A 95 -35.45 -16.18 -0.37
CA THR A 95 -34.32 -15.56 -1.04
C THR A 95 -33.98 -16.31 -2.32
N ILE A 96 -33.96 -15.59 -3.43
CA ILE A 96 -33.81 -16.17 -4.76
C ILE A 96 -32.43 -15.81 -5.31
N PRO A 97 -31.66 -16.80 -5.82
CA PRO A 97 -30.40 -16.54 -6.49
C PRO A 97 -30.62 -15.67 -7.75
N ALA A 98 -29.73 -14.73 -7.99
CA ALA A 98 -29.85 -13.82 -9.14
C ALA A 98 -29.80 -14.60 -10.47
N GLY A 99 -30.71 -14.26 -11.39
CA GLY A 99 -30.80 -14.86 -12.73
C GLY A 99 -31.81 -16.02 -12.86
N SER A 100 -32.52 -16.41 -11.80
CA SER A 100 -33.60 -17.39 -11.90
C SER A 100 -34.87 -16.79 -12.52
N ILE A 101 -35.43 -17.46 -13.52
CA ILE A 101 -36.69 -17.07 -14.20
C ILE A 101 -37.92 -17.43 -13.35
N SER A 102 -37.77 -18.36 -12.42
CA SER A 102 -38.81 -18.82 -11.50
C SER A 102 -38.25 -19.04 -10.11
N CYS A 103 -39.10 -18.89 -9.09
CA CYS A 103 -38.72 -19.17 -7.72
C CYS A 103 -38.60 -20.70 -7.50
N PRO A 104 -37.46 -21.21 -6.99
CA PRO A 104 -37.25 -22.65 -6.79
C PRO A 104 -38.14 -23.24 -5.69
N SER A 105 -38.65 -22.43 -4.76
CA SER A 105 -39.46 -22.90 -3.64
C SER A 105 -40.97 -22.92 -3.94
N CYS A 106 -41.47 -22.00 -4.76
CA CYS A 106 -42.92 -21.89 -5.03
C CYS A 106 -43.29 -21.98 -6.51
N GLY A 107 -42.30 -22.07 -7.42
CA GLY A 107 -42.52 -22.18 -8.86
C GLY A 107 -43.03 -20.91 -9.55
N VAL A 108 -43.25 -19.81 -8.81
CA VAL A 108 -43.78 -18.56 -9.38
C VAL A 108 -42.77 -17.95 -10.35
N LYS A 109 -43.23 -17.51 -11.52
CA LYS A 109 -42.38 -16.80 -12.49
C LYS A 109 -42.05 -15.42 -11.94
N LEU A 110 -40.76 -15.09 -11.95
CA LEU A 110 -40.24 -13.79 -11.52
C LEU A 110 -40.08 -12.97 -12.80
N GLY A 111 -41.07 -12.12 -13.06
CA GLY A 111 -41.07 -11.20 -14.20
C GLY A 111 -40.00 -10.14 -14.11
#